data_AF-A0A7H2Q3S9-F1
#
_entry.id   AF-A0A7H2Q3S9-F1
#
_cell.length_a   1.000
_cell.length_b   1.000
_cell.length_c   1.000
_cell.angle_alpha   90.00
_cell.angle_beta   90.00
_cell.angle_gamma   90.00
#
_symmetry.space_group_name_H-M   'P 1'
#
loop_
_entity.id
_entity.type
_entity.pdbx_description
1 polymer ?
#
loop_
_entity_poly.entity_id
_entity_poly.type
_entity_poly.pdbx_seq_one_letter_code
_entity_poly.pdbx_strand_id
1 'polypeptide(L)'
;MSNQTGKVIAGQALQLNASQVDNSQKGQLNSQTTLAIQAAKDINNQSGIIAANQQVNLNSQGLNNNQGQIASLHDVLTINSGSGSLDNESGILQAKGNIKLNADQVNSQSGLISSEDGIDLQSRQQVNNTARPDRCQ
;
A
#
# COMPACT_ATOMS: atom_id res chain seq x y z
N MET A 1 -7.40 5.43 -13.61
CA MET A 1 -8.61 5.56 -12.77
C MET A 1 -8.31 6.63 -11.73
N SER A 2 -9.25 7.54 -11.48
CA SER A 2 -9.13 8.59 -10.46
C SER A 2 -10.32 8.49 -9.51
N ASN A 3 -10.01 8.38 -8.21
CA ASN A 3 -10.90 8.26 -7.07
C ASN A 3 -10.37 9.16 -5.93
N GLN A 4 -10.07 10.43 -6.22
CA GLN A 4 -9.41 11.35 -5.28
C GLN A 4 -10.29 11.74 -4.08
N THR A 5 -11.60 11.86 -4.23
CA THR A 5 -12.49 12.21 -3.09
C THR A 5 -13.67 11.25 -2.99
N GLY A 6 -13.66 10.22 -3.83
CA GLY A 6 -14.72 9.25 -3.96
C GLY A 6 -14.54 8.06 -3.04
N LYS A 7 -15.63 7.31 -2.87
CA LYS A 7 -15.66 6.05 -2.13
C LYS A 7 -16.15 4.94 -3.04
N VAL A 8 -15.29 3.97 -3.30
CA VAL A 8 -15.63 2.72 -3.98
C VAL A 8 -15.70 1.64 -2.91
N ILE A 9 -16.86 1.01 -2.76
CA ILE A 9 -17.06 -0.12 -1.84
C ILE A 9 -17.62 -1.29 -2.65
N ALA A 10 -16.90 -2.40 -2.64
CA ALA A 10 -17.40 -3.67 -3.17
C ALA A 10 -17.91 -4.56 -2.03
N GLY A 11 -19.16 -5.02 -2.15
CA GLY A 11 -19.73 -6.04 -1.24
C GLY A 11 -19.11 -7.43 -1.42
N GLN A 12 -18.35 -7.64 -2.48
CA GLN A 12 -17.53 -8.83 -2.74
C GLN A 12 -16.14 -8.38 -3.21
N ALA A 13 -15.49 -9.15 -4.08
CA ALA A 13 -14.15 -8.85 -4.57
C ALA A 13 -14.17 -7.58 -5.45
N LEU A 14 -13.19 -6.71 -5.27
CA LEU A 14 -12.94 -5.57 -6.13
C LEU A 14 -11.72 -5.87 -6.99
N GLN A 15 -11.89 -5.90 -8.31
CA GLN A 15 -10.78 -6.00 -9.26
C GLN A 15 -10.72 -4.72 -10.09
N LEU A 16 -9.56 -4.06 -10.09
CA LEU A 16 -9.34 -2.83 -10.82
C LEU A 16 -8.12 -2.99 -11.73
N ASN A 17 -8.33 -2.81 -13.03
CA ASN A 17 -7.28 -2.76 -14.03
C ASN A 17 -7.23 -1.34 -14.59
N ALA A 18 -6.09 -0.67 -14.49
CA ALA A 18 -5.93 0.70 -15.00
C ALA A 18 -4.48 0.96 -15.42
N SER A 19 -4.26 1.98 -16.25
CA SER A 19 -2.89 2.42 -16.53
C SER A 19 -2.22 3.02 -15.29
N GLN A 20 -2.96 3.81 -14.52
CA GLN A 20 -2.55 4.43 -13.27
C GLN A 20 -3.78 4.47 -12.34
N VAL A 21 -3.56 4.41 -11.03
CA VAL A 21 -4.62 4.53 -10.04
C VAL A 21 -4.31 5.70 -9.13
N ASP A 22 -5.22 6.66 -9.06
CA ASP A 22 -5.15 7.80 -8.16
C ASP A 22 -6.29 7.72 -7.17
N ASN A 23 -5.97 7.32 -5.94
CA ASN A 23 -6.85 7.31 -4.77
C ASN A 23 -6.38 8.35 -3.73
N SER A 24 -5.73 9.44 -4.19
CA SER A 24 -5.22 10.49 -3.30
C SER A 24 -6.36 11.28 -2.63
N GLN A 25 -6.08 12.36 -1.89
CA GLN A 25 -7.07 13.36 -1.40
C GLN A 25 -8.26 12.82 -0.57
N LYS A 26 -8.06 11.76 0.22
CA LYS A 26 -9.10 11.07 1.03
C LYS A 26 -10.02 10.16 0.21
N GLY A 27 -9.58 9.74 -0.97
CA GLY A 27 -10.15 8.63 -1.72
C GLY A 27 -10.21 7.35 -0.89
N GLN A 28 -11.25 6.54 -1.13
CA GLN A 28 -11.46 5.28 -0.42
C GLN A 28 -11.77 4.13 -1.40
N LEU A 29 -10.96 3.08 -1.37
CA LEU A 29 -11.22 1.81 -2.06
C LEU A 29 -11.37 0.71 -1.00
N ASN A 30 -12.57 0.15 -0.88
CA ASN A 30 -12.88 -0.87 0.11
C ASN A 30 -13.47 -2.12 -0.54
N SER A 31 -13.08 -3.30 -0.07
CA SER A 31 -13.69 -4.58 -0.45
C SER A 31 -14.05 -5.41 0.79
N GLN A 32 -15.22 -6.05 0.77
CA GLN A 32 -15.60 -7.02 1.81
C GLN A 32 -14.92 -8.38 1.68
N THR A 33 -14.15 -8.62 0.61
CA THR A 33 -13.37 -9.85 0.44
C THR A 33 -11.96 -9.50 -0.04
N THR A 34 -11.70 -9.65 -1.35
CA THR A 34 -10.41 -9.41 -1.98
C THR A 34 -10.41 -8.08 -2.73
N LEU A 35 -9.42 -7.24 -2.48
CA LEU A 35 -9.15 -6.07 -3.31
C LEU A 35 -7.88 -6.34 -4.14
N ALA A 36 -8.03 -6.35 -5.45
CA ALA A 36 -6.92 -6.52 -6.39
C ALA A 36 -6.83 -5.30 -7.32
N ILE A 37 -5.69 -4.63 -7.32
CA ILE A 37 -5.39 -3.53 -8.23
C ILE A 37 -4.21 -3.91 -9.10
N GLN A 38 -4.41 -3.88 -10.41
CA GLN A 38 -3.36 -3.97 -11.41
C GLN A 38 -3.23 -2.62 -12.12
N ALA A 39 -2.14 -1.92 -11.84
CA ALA A 39 -1.74 -0.70 -12.50
C ALA A 39 -0.56 -0.99 -13.46
N ALA A 40 -0.58 -0.42 -14.66
CA ALA A 40 0.57 -0.50 -15.57
C ALA A 40 1.71 0.46 -15.16
N LYS A 41 1.37 1.52 -14.42
CA LYS A 41 2.26 2.54 -13.87
C LYS A 41 2.12 2.56 -12.34
N ASP A 42 2.13 3.74 -11.74
CA ASP A 42 2.05 3.97 -10.31
C ASP A 42 0.62 3.86 -9.75
N ILE A 43 0.56 3.54 -8.45
CA ILE A 43 -0.62 3.69 -7.60
C ILE A 43 -0.33 4.84 -6.63
N ASN A 44 -1.16 5.87 -6.65
CA ASN A 44 -1.11 6.99 -5.71
C ASN A 44 -2.25 6.85 -4.69
N ASN A 45 -1.92 6.55 -3.44
CA ASN A 45 -2.82 6.47 -2.29
C ASN A 45 -2.51 7.57 -1.24
N GLN A 46 -1.94 8.69 -1.66
CA GLN A 46 -1.56 9.76 -0.73
C GLN A 46 -2.79 10.31 0.01
N SER A 47 -2.76 10.26 1.35
CA SER A 47 -3.90 10.62 2.20
C SER A 47 -5.20 9.84 1.91
N GLY A 48 -5.10 8.73 1.17
CA GLY A 48 -6.21 7.85 0.81
C GLY A 48 -6.26 6.58 1.65
N ILE A 49 -7.30 5.79 1.43
CA ILE A 49 -7.50 4.49 2.10
C ILE A 49 -7.74 3.41 1.04
N ILE A 50 -6.95 2.35 1.09
CA ILE A 50 -7.18 1.10 0.35
C ILE A 50 -7.28 -0.02 1.39
N ALA A 51 -8.45 -0.61 1.55
CA ALA A 51 -8.65 -1.66 2.54
C ALA A 51 -9.47 -2.83 1.98
N ALA A 52 -9.15 -4.03 2.46
CA ALA A 52 -9.99 -5.20 2.21
C ALA A 52 -10.20 -5.99 3.49
N ASN A 53 -11.38 -6.58 3.61
CA ASN A 53 -11.70 -7.40 4.77
C ASN A 53 -10.86 -8.68 4.79
N GLN A 54 -10.63 -9.33 3.64
CA GLN A 54 -9.74 -10.49 3.54
C GLN A 54 -8.36 -10.05 3.05
N GLN A 55 -8.12 -10.06 1.74
CA GLN A 55 -6.79 -9.88 1.16
C GLN A 55 -6.71 -8.61 0.30
N VAL A 56 -5.53 -7.99 0.30
CA VAL A 56 -5.19 -6.87 -0.60
C VAL A 56 -4.02 -7.28 -1.49
N ASN A 57 -4.19 -7.14 -2.80
CA ASN A 57 -3.17 -7.42 -3.80
C ASN A 57 -2.96 -6.18 -4.69
N LEU A 58 -1.81 -5.54 -4.58
CA LEU A 58 -1.43 -4.38 -5.39
C LEU A 58 -0.28 -4.76 -6.32
N ASN A 59 -0.44 -4.48 -7.60
CA ASN A 59 0.60 -4.66 -8.60
C ASN A 59 0.72 -3.40 -9.45
N SER A 60 1.91 -2.80 -9.46
CA SER A 60 2.21 -1.51 -10.08
C SER A 60 3.69 -1.39 -10.43
N GLN A 61 4.07 -0.28 -11.06
CA GLN A 61 5.47 0.14 -11.27
C GLN A 61 5.85 1.29 -10.34
N GLY A 62 5.33 1.26 -9.11
CA GLY A 62 5.51 2.28 -8.08
C GLY A 62 4.27 2.42 -7.20
N LEU A 63 4.48 2.74 -5.93
CA LEU A 63 3.39 2.94 -4.97
C LEU A 63 3.73 4.12 -4.05
N ASN A 64 2.85 5.11 -4.02
CA ASN A 64 2.89 6.20 -3.06
C ASN A 64 1.74 6.04 -2.05
N ASN A 65 2.07 5.72 -0.80
CA ASN A 65 1.16 5.60 0.33
C ASN A 65 1.44 6.67 1.41
N ASN A 66 2.02 7.80 1.03
CA ASN A 66 2.40 8.83 2.01
C ASN A 66 1.16 9.40 2.70
N GLN A 67 1.16 9.43 4.03
CA GLN A 67 0.00 9.82 4.85
C GLN A 67 -1.28 9.02 4.57
N GLY A 68 -1.19 7.94 3.80
CA GLY A 68 -2.29 7.07 3.42
C GLY A 68 -2.32 5.80 4.27
N GLN A 69 -3.34 4.98 4.03
CA GLN A 69 -3.50 3.69 4.70
C GLN A 69 -3.80 2.59 3.69
N ILE A 70 -3.05 1.50 3.77
CA ILE A 70 -3.31 0.25 3.07
C ILE A 70 -3.44 -0.86 4.12
N ALA A 71 -4.59 -1.53 4.16
CA ALA A 71 -4.89 -2.50 5.20
C ALA A 71 -5.57 -3.78 4.68
N SER A 72 -5.07 -4.93 5.13
CA SER A 72 -5.77 -6.22 5.06
C SER A 72 -6.23 -6.61 6.48
N LEU A 73 -7.53 -6.77 6.68
CA LEU A 73 -8.09 -6.92 8.04
C LEU A 73 -8.01 -8.34 8.58
N HIS A 74 -7.94 -9.37 7.73
CA HIS A 74 -7.98 -10.78 8.17
C HIS A 74 -6.94 -11.69 7.52
N ASP A 75 -6.21 -11.23 6.49
CA ASP A 75 -5.36 -12.10 5.68
C ASP A 75 -4.09 -11.36 5.23
N VAL A 76 -3.54 -11.73 4.08
CA VAL A 76 -2.32 -11.19 3.50
C VAL A 76 -2.51 -9.82 2.83
N LEU A 77 -1.50 -8.95 3.00
CA LEU A 77 -1.27 -7.78 2.16
C LEU A 77 -0.09 -8.07 1.23
N THR A 78 -0.34 -8.13 -0.08
CA THR A 78 0.70 -8.28 -1.10
C THR A 78 0.84 -7.00 -1.91
N ILE A 79 2.05 -6.46 -1.98
CA ILE A 79 2.39 -5.27 -2.79
C ILE A 79 3.57 -5.61 -3.68
N ASN A 80 3.39 -5.45 -4.98
CA ASN A 80 4.44 -5.57 -5.98
C ASN A 80 4.54 -4.24 -6.74
N SER A 81 5.56 -3.44 -6.44
CA SER A 81 5.84 -2.16 -7.10
C SER A 81 6.82 -2.28 -8.28
N GLY A 82 7.15 -3.50 -8.72
CA GLY A 82 7.98 -3.74 -9.90
C GLY A 82 9.38 -3.12 -9.76
N SER A 83 9.76 -2.30 -10.74
CA SER A 83 11.01 -1.52 -10.70
C SER A 83 10.84 -0.12 -10.08
N GLY A 84 9.68 0.19 -9.51
CA GLY A 84 9.40 1.47 -8.86
C GLY A 84 9.69 1.47 -7.35
N SER A 85 9.63 2.67 -6.76
CA SER A 85 9.68 2.85 -5.31
C SER A 85 8.35 2.49 -4.65
N LEU A 86 8.44 2.02 -3.42
CA LEU A 86 7.34 2.00 -2.46
C LEU A 86 7.63 3.10 -1.43
N ASP A 87 6.86 4.17 -1.48
CA ASP A 87 6.93 5.29 -0.55
C ASP A 87 5.77 5.20 0.45
N ASN A 88 6.10 5.06 1.72
CA ASN A 88 5.16 4.93 2.84
C ASN A 88 5.52 5.95 3.94
N GLU A 89 5.90 7.17 3.59
CA GLU A 89 6.26 8.21 4.55
C GLU A 89 5.03 8.69 5.33
N SER A 90 5.05 8.53 6.66
CA SER A 90 3.91 8.84 7.53
C SER A 90 2.63 8.08 7.16
N GLY A 91 2.76 7.03 6.34
CA GLY A 91 1.68 6.15 5.93
C GLY A 91 1.63 4.88 6.77
N ILE A 92 0.58 4.09 6.57
CA ILE A 92 0.37 2.82 7.27
C ILE A 92 0.17 1.71 6.24
N LEU A 93 1.01 0.67 6.35
CA LEU A 93 0.79 -0.64 5.74
C LEU A 93 0.52 -1.63 6.87
N GLN A 94 -0.67 -2.22 6.88
CA GLN A 94 -1.07 -3.16 7.92
C GLN A 94 -1.69 -4.42 7.33
N ALA A 95 -1.34 -5.57 7.89
CA ALA A 95 -2.07 -6.80 7.65
C ALA A 95 -2.25 -7.57 8.95
N LYS A 96 -3.37 -8.28 9.07
CA LYS A 96 -3.50 -9.28 10.13
C LYS A 96 -2.62 -10.49 9.82
N GLY A 97 -2.72 -11.02 8.60
CA GLY A 97 -1.81 -12.04 8.11
C GLY A 97 -0.47 -11.44 7.68
N ASN A 98 0.23 -12.15 6.79
CA ASN A 98 1.55 -11.71 6.33
C ASN A 98 1.48 -10.41 5.50
N ILE A 99 2.54 -9.61 5.57
CA ILE A 99 2.84 -8.58 4.57
C ILE A 99 3.89 -9.14 3.62
N LYS A 100 3.65 -9.06 2.31
CA LYS A 100 4.61 -9.39 1.25
C LYS A 100 4.86 -8.16 0.38
N LEU A 101 6.07 -7.63 0.39
CA LEU A 101 6.44 -6.43 -0.33
C LEU A 101 7.57 -6.75 -1.31
N ASN A 102 7.38 -6.39 -2.58
CA ASN A 102 8.40 -6.47 -3.63
C ASN A 102 8.50 -5.12 -4.32
N ALA A 103 9.64 -4.45 -4.21
CA ALA A 103 9.88 -3.15 -4.84
C ALA A 103 11.36 -2.98 -5.20
N ASP A 104 11.68 -1.98 -6.03
CA ASP A 104 13.10 -1.64 -6.26
C ASP A 104 13.69 -0.94 -5.03
N GLN A 105 12.92 -0.02 -4.46
CA GLN A 105 13.28 0.78 -3.28
C GLN A 105 12.10 0.82 -2.33
N VAL A 106 12.37 0.86 -1.03
CA VAL A 106 11.33 0.93 0.00
C VAL A 106 11.67 2.06 0.95
N ASN A 107 10.80 3.05 1.07
CA ASN A 107 10.94 4.18 1.97
C ASN A 107 9.79 4.20 3.00
N SER A 108 10.12 4.09 4.28
CA SER A 108 9.15 4.09 5.37
C SER A 108 9.65 4.81 6.62
N GLN A 109 10.54 5.82 6.48
CA GLN A 109 11.22 6.48 7.60
C GLN A 109 10.32 7.05 8.71
N SER A 110 9.09 7.43 8.38
CA SER A 110 8.08 7.90 9.35
C SER A 110 6.77 7.11 9.27
N GLY A 111 6.75 6.06 8.46
CA GLY A 111 5.59 5.20 8.27
C GLY A 111 5.60 3.99 9.18
N LEU A 112 4.46 3.29 9.21
CA LEU A 112 4.30 2.02 9.88
C LEU A 112 4.13 0.91 8.84
N ILE A 113 4.87 -0.18 9.01
CA ILE A 113 4.64 -1.46 8.33
C ILE A 113 4.48 -2.50 9.43
N SER A 114 3.26 -3.05 9.58
CA SER A 114 2.92 -3.93 10.71
C SER A 114 2.12 -5.14 10.27
N SER A 115 2.51 -6.32 10.72
CA SER A 115 1.85 -7.60 10.47
C SER A 115 1.74 -8.38 11.79
N GLU A 116 0.64 -9.12 12.00
CA GLU A 116 0.53 -10.02 13.16
C GLU A 116 1.24 -11.37 12.91
N ASP A 117 1.29 -11.86 11.66
CA ASP A 117 1.94 -13.13 11.31
C ASP A 117 3.40 -12.99 10.87
N GLY A 118 3.73 -12.01 10.02
CA GLY A 118 5.11 -11.80 9.54
C GLY A 118 5.25 -10.89 8.31
N ILE A 119 6.45 -10.31 8.15
CA ILE A 119 6.78 -9.40 7.04
C ILE A 119 7.85 -10.04 6.15
N ASP A 120 7.54 -10.24 4.88
CA ASP A 120 8.48 -10.61 3.81
C ASP A 120 8.72 -9.38 2.92
N LEU A 121 9.92 -8.83 2.98
CA LEU A 121 10.33 -7.63 2.26
C LEU A 121 11.46 -7.96 1.29
N GLN A 122 11.14 -7.91 0.00
CA GLN A 122 12.08 -8.07 -1.10
C GLN A 122 12.32 -6.70 -1.75
N SER A 123 13.47 -6.11 -1.47
CA SER A 123 13.94 -4.91 -2.14
C SER A 123 15.10 -5.27 -3.07
N ARG A 124 15.08 -4.76 -4.32
CA ARG A 124 16.21 -4.95 -5.24
C ARG A 124 17.38 -4.03 -4.91
N GLN A 125 17.11 -2.94 -4.20
CA GLN A 125 18.09 -1.95 -3.81
C GLN A 125 17.90 -1.51 -2.34
N GLN A 126 17.86 -0.21 -2.04
CA GLN A 126 17.94 0.28 -0.66
C GLN A 126 16.58 0.16 0.06
N VAL A 127 16.63 -0.19 1.34
CA VAL A 127 15.50 -0.09 2.27
C VAL A 127 15.79 1.06 3.21
N ASN A 128 15.04 2.14 3.09
CA ASN A 128 15.16 3.31 3.92
C ASN A 128 14.08 3.30 5.01
N ASN A 129 14.42 2.70 6.15
CA ASN A 129 13.58 2.62 7.35
C ASN A 129 14.19 3.36 8.55
N THR A 130 15.16 4.25 8.32
CA THR A 130 15.76 5.01 9.42
C THR A 130 14.84 6.16 9.80
N ALA A 131 14.02 5.99 10.83
CA ALA A 131 13.56 7.13 11.61
C ALA A 131 14.80 7.94 11.99
N ARG A 132 14.81 9.24 11.67
CA ARG A 132 15.91 10.13 12.07
C ARG A 132 16.22 9.87 13.54
N PRO A 133 17.48 9.57 13.92
CA PRO A 133 17.81 9.52 15.33
C PRO A 133 17.59 10.93 15.88
N ASP A 134 16.63 11.05 16.80
CA ASP A 134 16.51 12.23 17.64
C ASP A 134 17.88 12.45 18.29
N ARG A 135 18.57 13.51 17.84
CA ARG A 135 19.72 14.03 18.57
C ARG A 135 19.17 14.65 19.84
N CYS A 136 19.04 13.86 20.90
CA CYS A 136 19.11 14.38 22.25
C CYS A 136 20.51 14.98 22.42
N GLN A 137 20.61 16.30 22.28
CA GLN A 137 21.68 17.09 22.88
C GLN A 137 21.30 17.41 24.32
#